data_AF-V5H8X0-F1
#
_entry.id   AF-V5H8X0-F1
#
_cell.length_a   1.000
_cell.length_b   1.000
_cell.length_c   1.000
_cell.angle_alpha   90.00
_cell.angle_beta   90.00
_cell.angle_gamma   90.00
#
_symmetry.space_group_name_H-M   'P 1'
#
loop_
_entity.id
_entity.type
_entity.pdbx_description
1 polymer ?
#
loop_
_entity_poly.entity_id
_entity_poly.type
_entity_poly.pdbx_seq_one_letter_code
_entity_poly.pdbx_strand_id
1 'polypeptide(L)'
;MKSWAWCMALGGIMVGASTISIVQKITLGVHFVCDSTFVKTRQEKKHATPLQEYLRIFLSAVELYLRESKCPKIKLVLTGVYNSTEEEESRFEKTDNEYGVTLDPTFTLGMFQAWVQTNIKFNEGDIVFLLTNIKIE
;
A
#
# COMPACT_ATOMS: atom_id res chain seq x y z
N MET A 1 21.90 -69.50 -6.96
CA MET A 1 20.77 -69.01 -7.76
C MET A 1 21.07 -67.57 -8.16
N LYS A 2 21.19 -67.32 -9.47
CA LYS A 2 21.35 -65.98 -10.05
C LYS A 2 19.98 -65.31 -10.02
N SER A 3 19.89 -64.06 -9.54
CA SER A 3 18.76 -63.19 -9.85
C SER A 3 19.30 -61.86 -10.36
N TRP A 4 18.97 -61.59 -11.61
CA TRP A 4 19.32 -60.41 -12.37
C TRP A 4 18.36 -59.27 -12.02
N ALA A 5 18.88 -58.15 -11.53
CA ALA A 5 18.14 -56.89 -11.56
C ALA A 5 18.47 -56.18 -12.87
N TRP A 6 17.54 -56.28 -13.82
CA TRP A 6 17.56 -55.53 -15.08
C TRP A 6 17.14 -54.09 -14.79
N CYS A 7 18.09 -53.15 -14.71
CA CYS A 7 17.78 -51.74 -14.88
C CYS A 7 17.96 -51.41 -16.36
N MET A 8 16.86 -51.48 -17.12
CA MET A 8 16.80 -50.92 -18.46
C MET A 8 16.92 -49.41 -18.37
N ALA A 9 17.98 -48.89 -18.98
CA ALA A 9 18.07 -47.50 -19.37
C ALA A 9 16.98 -47.22 -20.42
N LEU A 10 15.90 -46.57 -20.00
CA LEU A 10 15.00 -45.84 -20.89
C LEU A 10 15.29 -44.37 -20.68
N GLY A 11 15.73 -43.74 -21.76
CA GLY A 11 16.29 -42.41 -21.79
C GLY A 11 15.31 -41.29 -21.45
N GLY A 12 15.88 -40.10 -21.38
CA GLY A 12 15.12 -38.86 -21.39
C GLY A 12 15.06 -38.17 -20.04
N ILE A 13 16.12 -37.40 -19.79
CA ILE A 13 16.15 -36.23 -18.90
C ILE A 13 15.68 -36.52 -17.46
N MET A 14 16.65 -36.79 -16.60
CA MET A 14 16.58 -36.30 -15.22
C MET A 14 16.43 -34.78 -15.33
N VAL A 15 15.20 -34.28 -15.41
CA VAL A 15 14.91 -32.88 -15.11
C VAL A 15 15.17 -32.83 -13.62
N GLY A 16 16.41 -32.51 -13.26
CA GLY A 16 16.70 -32.02 -11.94
C GLY A 16 15.65 -30.97 -11.68
N ALA A 17 14.81 -31.18 -10.67
CA ALA A 17 13.95 -30.15 -10.15
C ALA A 17 14.87 -29.08 -9.55
N SER A 18 15.55 -28.32 -10.41
CA SER A 18 15.92 -26.96 -10.13
C SER A 18 14.59 -26.25 -9.95
N THR A 19 14.07 -26.31 -8.72
CA THR A 19 13.16 -25.32 -8.21
C THR A 19 13.91 -24.01 -8.29
N ILE A 20 13.91 -23.40 -9.48
CA ILE A 20 14.09 -21.97 -9.62
C ILE A 20 13.01 -21.45 -8.68
N SER A 21 13.43 -21.03 -7.49
CA SER A 21 12.57 -20.36 -6.55
C SER A 21 12.26 -19.05 -7.24
N ILE A 22 11.21 -19.04 -8.08
CA ILE A 22 10.78 -17.84 -8.78
C ILE A 22 10.40 -16.88 -7.66
N VAL A 23 11.32 -15.98 -7.33
CA VAL A 23 11.07 -14.94 -6.34
C VAL A 23 9.94 -14.11 -6.92
N GLN A 24 8.73 -14.33 -6.41
CA GLN A 24 7.55 -13.62 -6.86
C GLN A 24 7.81 -12.12 -6.66
N LYS A 25 7.64 -11.35 -7.73
CA LYS A 25 7.75 -9.89 -7.70
C LYS A 25 6.36 -9.32 -7.81
N ILE A 26 5.91 -8.62 -6.78
CA ILE A 26 4.60 -7.99 -6.73
C ILE A 26 4.82 -6.48 -6.91
N THR A 27 4.11 -5.87 -7.84
CA THR A 27 4.08 -4.40 -7.98
C THR A 27 2.72 -3.92 -7.49
N LEU A 28 2.73 -3.01 -6.52
CA LEU A 28 1.53 -2.44 -5.92
C LEU A 28 1.52 -0.94 -6.20
N GLY A 29 0.43 -0.46 -6.78
CA GLY A 29 0.17 0.97 -6.86
C GLY A 29 -0.22 1.50 -5.49
N VAL A 30 0.25 2.71 -5.15
CA VAL A 30 -0.08 3.39 -3.91
C VAL A 30 -0.59 4.78 -4.24
N HIS A 31 -1.80 5.06 -3.77
CA HIS A 31 -2.45 6.36 -3.88
C HIS A 31 -2.56 6.99 -2.48
N PHE A 32 -2.29 8.29 -2.38
CA PHE A 32 -2.49 9.03 -1.15
C PHE A 32 -3.63 10.03 -1.30
N VAL A 33 -4.57 10.00 -0.36
CA VAL A 33 -5.64 10.98 -0.22
C VAL A 33 -5.24 11.91 0.93
N CYS A 34 -5.13 13.19 0.66
CA CYS A 34 -4.77 14.21 1.63
C CYS A 34 -6.03 14.99 2.01
N ASP A 35 -6.39 14.94 3.28
CA ASP A 35 -7.53 15.70 3.75
C ASP A 35 -7.25 17.21 3.83
N SER A 36 -8.31 18.00 3.95
CA SER A 36 -8.27 19.45 4.02
C SER A 36 -7.39 19.93 5.18
N THR A 37 -7.41 19.22 6.33
CA THR A 37 -6.62 19.58 7.52
C THR A 37 -5.13 19.41 7.28
N PHE A 38 -4.72 18.34 6.61
CA PHE A 38 -3.35 18.06 6.25
C PHE A 38 -2.84 19.07 5.22
N VAL A 39 -3.64 19.37 4.19
CA VAL A 39 -3.28 20.35 3.15
C VAL A 39 -3.09 21.74 3.77
N LYS A 40 -4.03 22.21 4.61
CA LYS A 40 -3.93 23.49 5.32
C LYS A 40 -2.68 23.55 6.19
N THR A 41 -2.47 22.54 7.04
CA THR A 41 -1.30 22.47 7.93
C THR A 41 0.02 22.51 7.14
N ARG A 42 0.07 21.84 5.99
CA ARG A 42 1.27 21.84 5.14
C ARG A 42 1.56 23.22 4.54
N GLN A 43 0.52 23.94 4.10
CA GLN A 43 0.65 25.29 3.57
C GLN A 43 1.13 26.27 4.64
N GLU A 44 0.55 26.21 5.84
CA GLU A 44 0.92 27.06 6.98
C GLU A 44 2.37 26.85 7.41
N LYS A 45 2.84 25.59 7.44
CA LYS A 45 4.22 25.25 7.81
C LYS A 45 5.26 25.53 6.72
N LYS A 46 4.84 25.99 5.53
CA LYS A 46 5.73 26.35 4.40
C LYS A 46 6.80 25.30 4.09
N HIS A 47 6.39 24.03 4.01
CA HIS A 47 7.32 22.95 3.71
C HIS A 47 8.03 23.17 2.36
N ALA A 48 9.37 23.10 2.36
CA ALA A 48 10.19 23.33 1.18
C ALA A 48 10.10 22.17 0.16
N THR A 49 9.93 20.94 0.62
CA THR A 49 9.86 19.75 -0.26
C THR A 49 8.45 19.58 -0.84
N PRO A 50 8.30 19.36 -2.16
CA PRO A 50 7.04 18.96 -2.75
C PRO A 50 6.49 17.66 -2.11
N LEU A 51 5.18 17.61 -1.84
CA LEU A 51 4.57 16.44 -1.17
C LEU A 51 4.76 15.14 -1.95
N GLN A 52 4.61 15.18 -3.28
CA GLN A 52 4.80 14.00 -4.12
C GLN A 52 6.23 13.45 -4.04
N GLU A 53 7.24 14.32 -3.94
CA GLU A 53 8.64 13.90 -3.79
C GLU A 53 8.87 13.25 -2.43
N TYR A 54 8.33 13.85 -1.36
CA TYR A 54 8.36 13.26 -0.03
C TYR A 54 7.72 11.86 -0.01
N LEU A 55 6.55 11.70 -0.63
CA LEU A 55 5.85 10.41 -0.67
C LEU A 55 6.59 9.36 -1.49
N ARG A 56 7.27 9.75 -2.59
CA ARG A 56 8.14 8.82 -3.33
C ARG A 56 9.30 8.32 -2.48
N ILE A 57 9.97 9.21 -1.76
CA ILE A 57 11.05 8.85 -0.84
C ILE A 57 10.54 7.92 0.27
N PHE A 58 9.37 8.25 0.84
CA PHE A 58 8.71 7.41 1.84
C PHE A 58 8.45 5.99 1.31
N LEU A 59 7.86 5.84 0.12
CA LEU A 59 7.61 4.53 -0.48
C LEU A 59 8.91 3.76 -0.74
N SER A 60 9.97 4.42 -1.23
CA SER A 60 11.28 3.78 -1.39
C SER A 60 11.86 3.30 -0.05
N ALA A 61 11.68 4.04 1.03
CA ALA A 61 12.11 3.59 2.37
C ALA A 61 11.30 2.37 2.85
N VAL A 62 9.98 2.35 2.60
CA VAL A 62 9.13 1.18 2.91
C VAL A 62 9.53 -0.03 2.07
N GLU A 63 9.83 0.13 0.78
CA GLU A 63 10.34 -0.96 -0.07
C GLU A 63 11.64 -1.55 0.49
N LEU A 64 12.57 -0.70 0.94
CA LEU A 64 13.82 -1.15 1.56
C LEU A 64 13.55 -1.92 2.86
N TYR A 65 12.62 -1.46 3.69
CA TYR A 65 12.21 -2.15 4.90
C TYR A 65 11.59 -3.53 4.60
N LEU A 66 10.74 -3.62 3.58
CA LEU A 66 10.10 -4.87 3.17
C LEU A 66 11.09 -5.85 2.54
N ARG A 67 12.25 -5.40 2.07
CA ARG A 67 13.27 -6.28 1.48
C ARG A 67 13.83 -7.30 2.46
N GLU A 68 13.94 -6.93 3.72
CA GLU A 68 14.43 -7.79 4.81
C GLU A 68 13.32 -8.71 5.36
N SER A 69 12.08 -8.56 4.88
CA SER A 69 10.95 -9.38 5.30
C SER A 69 10.88 -10.71 4.54
N LYS A 70 10.06 -11.65 5.03
CA LYS A 70 9.74 -12.90 4.32
C LYS A 70 8.75 -12.71 3.16
N CYS A 71 8.36 -11.48 2.86
CA CYS A 71 7.43 -11.20 1.76
C CYS A 71 8.08 -11.44 0.40
N PRO A 72 7.26 -11.66 -0.66
CA PRO A 72 7.72 -11.54 -2.03
C PRO A 72 8.43 -10.21 -2.28
N LYS A 73 9.19 -10.10 -3.36
CA LYS A 73 9.83 -8.83 -3.72
C LYS A 73 8.76 -7.81 -4.08
N ILE A 74 8.43 -6.92 -3.16
CA ILE A 74 7.42 -5.88 -3.33
C ILE A 74 8.06 -4.64 -3.98
N LYS A 75 7.38 -4.08 -4.99
CA LYS A 75 7.65 -2.76 -5.55
C LYS A 75 6.41 -1.89 -5.34
N LEU A 76 6.55 -0.80 -4.62
CA LEU A 76 5.53 0.22 -4.39
C LEU A 76 5.70 1.35 -5.40
N VAL A 77 4.63 1.71 -6.10
CA VAL A 77 4.65 2.77 -7.11
C VAL A 77 3.65 3.84 -6.70
N LEU A 78 4.07 5.09 -6.56
CA LEU A 78 3.15 6.20 -6.35
C LEU A 78 2.28 6.38 -7.60
N THR A 79 1.01 5.98 -7.54
CA THR A 79 0.06 6.09 -8.65
C THR A 79 -0.70 7.41 -8.63
N GLY A 80 -0.86 8.03 -7.46
CA GLY A 80 -1.47 9.34 -7.36
C GLY A 80 -1.43 9.97 -5.98
N VAL A 81 -1.67 11.28 -5.97
CA VAL A 81 -1.91 12.06 -4.75
C VAL A 81 -3.13 12.91 -5.03
N TYR A 82 -4.18 12.73 -4.25
CA TYR A 82 -5.44 13.43 -4.36
C TYR A 82 -5.69 14.26 -3.10
N ASN A 83 -6.12 15.51 -3.27
CA ASN A 83 -6.58 16.31 -2.16
C ASN A 83 -8.10 16.20 -2.11
N SER A 84 -8.66 15.69 -1.01
CA SER A 84 -10.11 15.67 -0.82
C SER A 84 -10.65 17.06 -0.52
N THR A 85 -11.95 17.23 -0.72
CA THR A 85 -12.67 18.44 -0.32
C THR A 85 -13.36 18.27 1.03
N GLU A 86 -13.70 19.38 1.68
CA GLU A 86 -14.44 19.34 2.95
C GLU A 86 -15.81 18.66 2.79
N GLU A 87 -16.44 18.77 1.62
CA GLU A 87 -17.68 18.06 1.30
C GLU A 87 -17.48 16.55 1.21
N GLU A 88 -16.40 16.08 0.58
CA GLU A 88 -16.06 14.65 0.54
C GLU A 88 -15.79 14.12 1.95
N GLU A 89 -15.15 14.92 2.79
CA GLU A 89 -14.78 14.60 4.18
C GLU A 89 -15.94 14.71 5.17
N SER A 90 -17.03 15.41 4.83
CA SER A 90 -18.22 15.54 5.69
C SER A 90 -18.89 14.19 5.98
N ARG A 91 -18.59 13.19 5.15
CA ARG A 91 -19.07 11.82 5.30
C ARG A 91 -18.32 11.04 6.36
N PHE A 92 -17.18 11.53 6.86
CA PHE A 92 -16.42 10.89 7.92
C PHE A 92 -16.98 11.30 9.28
N GLU A 93 -17.15 10.32 10.16
CA GLU A 93 -17.58 10.52 11.55
C GLU A 93 -16.45 11.17 12.33
N LYS A 94 -16.74 12.38 12.80
CA LYS A 94 -15.86 13.21 13.59
C LYS A 94 -16.48 13.38 14.96
N THR A 95 -15.68 13.20 16.01
CA THR A 95 -16.11 13.45 17.38
C THR A 95 -15.45 14.73 17.86
N ASP A 96 -16.27 15.70 18.29
CA ASP A 96 -15.81 16.90 18.96
C ASP A 96 -15.64 16.61 20.46
N ASN A 97 -14.45 16.87 20.99
CA ASN A 97 -14.18 16.77 22.42
C ASN A 97 -13.47 18.05 22.93
N GLU A 98 -13.22 18.12 24.24
CA GLU A 98 -12.59 19.29 24.89
C GLU A 98 -11.18 19.59 24.36
N TYR A 99 -10.53 18.64 23.68
CA TYR A 99 -9.17 18.74 23.13
C TYR A 99 -9.17 18.95 21.60
N GLY A 100 -10.34 19.01 20.97
CA GLY A 100 -10.51 19.24 19.54
C GLY A 100 -11.29 18.13 18.83
N VAL A 101 -11.14 18.08 17.51
CA VAL A 101 -11.78 17.08 16.65
C VAL A 101 -10.93 15.81 16.64
N THR A 102 -11.56 14.64 16.80
CA THR A 102 -10.95 13.33 16.61
C THR A 102 -11.69 12.49 15.58
N LEU A 103 -10.98 11.55 14.97
CA LEU A 103 -11.53 10.55 14.05
C LEU A 103 -11.57 9.20 14.77
N ASP A 104 -12.73 8.55 14.79
CA ASP A 104 -12.80 7.15 15.21
C ASP A 104 -12.13 6.28 14.13
N PRO A 105 -11.12 5.46 14.46
CA PRO A 105 -10.36 4.69 13.48
C PRO A 105 -11.21 3.68 12.72
N THR A 106 -12.15 3.01 13.39
CA THR A 106 -12.93 1.91 12.81
C THR A 106 -13.96 2.46 11.85
N PHE A 107 -14.73 3.46 12.29
CA PHE A 107 -15.71 4.13 11.46
C PHE A 107 -15.00 4.85 10.30
N THR A 108 -13.97 5.65 10.58
CA THR A 108 -13.24 6.39 9.54
C THR A 108 -12.71 5.47 8.46
N LEU A 109 -12.09 4.33 8.84
CA LEU A 109 -11.62 3.36 7.86
C LEU A 109 -12.75 2.78 7.01
N GLY A 110 -13.89 2.42 7.63
CA GLY A 110 -15.04 1.89 6.92
C GLY A 110 -15.65 2.89 5.92
N MET A 111 -15.82 4.14 6.32
CA MET A 111 -16.35 5.19 5.46
C MET A 111 -15.36 5.60 4.37
N PHE A 112 -14.07 5.68 4.70
CA PHE A 112 -13.01 5.93 3.72
C PHE A 112 -12.96 4.82 2.67
N GLN A 113 -13.02 3.56 3.08
CA GLN A 113 -13.07 2.42 2.17
C GLN A 113 -14.29 2.51 1.24
N ALA A 114 -15.49 2.77 1.78
CA ALA A 114 -16.70 2.92 0.99
C ALA A 114 -16.60 4.08 -0.01
N TRP A 115 -16.01 5.20 0.39
CA TRP A 115 -15.77 6.34 -0.50
C TRP A 115 -14.77 6.00 -1.61
N VAL A 116 -13.63 5.37 -1.29
CA VAL A 116 -12.64 4.92 -2.28
C VAL A 116 -13.27 3.98 -3.32
N GLN A 117 -14.07 3.01 -2.87
CA GLN A 117 -14.70 2.03 -3.76
C GLN A 117 -15.73 2.64 -4.73
N THR A 118 -16.31 3.80 -4.39
CA THR A 118 -17.28 4.48 -5.24
C THR A 118 -16.66 5.53 -6.16
N ASN A 119 -15.35 5.78 -6.02
CA ASN A 119 -14.67 6.86 -6.71
C ASN A 119 -13.79 6.32 -7.85
N ILE A 120 -14.15 6.65 -9.09
CA ILE A 120 -13.49 6.18 -10.32
C ILE A 120 -12.02 6.65 -10.46
N LYS A 121 -11.54 7.50 -9.55
CA LYS A 121 -10.17 8.03 -9.55
C LYS A 121 -9.13 7.00 -9.09
N PHE A 122 -9.54 5.89 -8.49
CA PHE A 122 -8.65 4.86 -7.96
C PHE A 122 -8.68 3.61 -8.83
N ASN A 123 -7.50 3.08 -9.17
CA ASN A 123 -7.41 1.86 -9.96
C ASN A 123 -7.72 0.63 -9.09
N GLU A 124 -8.33 -0.39 -9.68
CA GLU A 124 -8.47 -1.70 -9.03
C GLU A 124 -7.08 -2.25 -8.66
N GLY A 125 -6.88 -2.56 -7.38
CA GLY A 125 -5.63 -3.12 -6.86
C GLY A 125 -4.64 -2.10 -6.30
N ASP A 126 -4.93 -0.79 -6.37
CA ASP A 126 -4.13 0.22 -5.67
C ASP A 126 -4.40 0.19 -4.15
N ILE A 127 -3.33 0.32 -3.36
CA ILE A 127 -3.43 0.62 -1.93
C ILE A 127 -3.71 2.11 -1.79
N VAL A 128 -4.75 2.49 -1.05
CA VAL A 128 -5.10 3.90 -0.84
C VAL A 128 -4.91 4.26 0.64
N PHE A 129 -4.08 5.26 0.91
CA PHE A 129 -3.83 5.79 2.26
C PHE A 129 -4.53 7.14 2.45
N LEU A 130 -5.11 7.35 3.63
CA LEU A 130 -5.57 8.67 4.08
C LEU A 130 -4.45 9.36 4.88
N LEU A 131 -4.10 10.58 4.50
CA LEU A 131 -3.22 11.47 5.24
C LEU A 131 -4.06 12.58 5.86
N THR A 132 -4.06 12.61 7.19
CA THR A 132 -4.85 13.56 7.99
C THR A 132 -3.97 14.21 9.05
N ASN A 133 -4.30 15.44 9.44
CA ASN A 133 -3.74 16.08 10.64
C ASN A 133 -4.70 15.98 11.84
N ILE A 134 -5.85 15.32 11.68
CA ILE A 134 -6.78 15.03 12.77
C ILE A 134 -6.25 13.84 13.57
N LYS A 135 -6.39 13.89 14.89
CA LYS A 135 -6.01 12.80 15.77
C LYS A 135 -6.96 11.61 15.56
N ILE A 136 -6.40 10.42 15.41
CA ILE A 136 -7.13 9.16 15.39
C ILE A 136 -7.00 8.54 16.78
N GLU A 137 -8.12 8.24 17.46
CA GLU A 137 -8.16 7.73 18.84
C GLU A 137 -8.90 6.39 18.97
#